data_AF-A0A090WXW7-F1
#
_entry.id   AF-A0A090WXW7-F1
#
_cell.length_a   1.000
_cell.length_b   1.000
_cell.length_c   1.000
_cell.angle_alpha   90.00
_cell.angle_beta   90.00
_cell.angle_gamma   90.00
#
_symmetry.space_group_name_H-M   'P 1'
#
loop_
_entity.id
_entity.type
_entity.pdbx_description
1 polymer ?
#
loop_
_entity_poly.entity_id
_entity_poly.type
_entity_poly.pdbx_seq_one_letter_code
_entity_poly.pdbx_strand_id
1 'polypeptide(L)'
;MMMYFFFSYQILKQKPFVAKILFSKFPYLVIDEFQDCNPIQIEIFKILGLEGGVTTGVVGDSSQSIYKFQGADYTQFGTFNLPNVHEYKLIENRRSSNEIIELLNSIRTDISQVPYRNVSFEKPKIIIGGYDIGVKKV
;
A
#
# COMPACT_ATOMS: atom_id res chain seq x y z
N MET A 1 -16.47 -2.29 -12.74
CA MET A 1 -15.12 -2.70 -12.30
C MET A 1 -15.13 -3.98 -11.45
N MET A 2 -15.93 -4.04 -10.38
CA MET A 2 -16.02 -5.23 -9.49
C MET A 2 -16.41 -6.55 -10.21
N MET A 3 -17.25 -6.46 -11.25
CA MET A 3 -17.67 -7.60 -12.07
C MET A 3 -16.51 -8.30 -12.80
N TYR A 4 -15.48 -7.56 -13.24
CA TYR A 4 -14.33 -8.16 -13.92
C TYR A 4 -13.46 -8.96 -12.96
N PHE A 5 -13.24 -8.45 -11.75
CA PHE A 5 -12.53 -9.19 -10.70
C PHE A 5 -13.32 -10.43 -10.28
N PHE A 6 -14.65 -10.32 -10.19
CA PHE A 6 -15.50 -11.48 -9.92
C PHE A 6 -15.31 -12.61 -10.94
N PHE A 7 -15.44 -12.31 -12.24
CA PHE A 7 -15.26 -13.34 -13.26
C PHE A 7 -13.83 -13.88 -13.31
N SER A 8 -12.81 -13.02 -13.10
CA SER A 8 -11.41 -13.45 -13.04
C SER A 8 -11.18 -14.44 -11.90
N TYR A 9 -11.69 -14.12 -10.71
CA TYR A 9 -11.63 -15.01 -9.55
C TYR A 9 -12.33 -16.35 -9.80
N GLN A 10 -13.53 -16.33 -10.40
CA GLN A 10 -14.26 -17.56 -10.75
C GLN A 10 -13.49 -18.43 -11.74
N ILE A 11 -12.91 -17.84 -12.78
CA ILE A 11 -12.10 -18.56 -13.76
C ILE A 11 -10.88 -19.21 -13.10
N LEU A 12 -10.17 -18.45 -12.26
CA LEU A 12 -8.98 -18.95 -11.57
C LEU A 12 -9.31 -20.11 -10.63
N LYS A 13 -10.42 -20.01 -9.87
CA LYS A 13 -10.89 -21.10 -9.01
C LYS A 13 -11.34 -22.34 -9.77
N GLN A 14 -12.09 -22.17 -10.86
CA GLN A 14 -12.65 -23.30 -11.61
C GLN A 14 -11.62 -23.94 -12.54
N LYS A 15 -10.60 -23.20 -12.97
CA LYS A 15 -9.58 -23.64 -13.92
C LYS A 15 -8.17 -23.33 -13.40
N PRO A 16 -7.64 -24.09 -12.42
CA PRO A 16 -6.33 -23.81 -11.81
C PRO A 16 -5.15 -23.78 -12.80
N PHE A 17 -5.25 -24.49 -13.94
CA PHE A 17 -4.22 -24.45 -14.99
C PHE A 17 -4.03 -23.04 -15.57
N VAL A 18 -5.04 -22.17 -15.52
CA VAL A 18 -4.95 -20.79 -15.98
C VAL A 18 -3.93 -20.02 -15.14
N ALA A 19 -3.89 -20.25 -13.83
CA ALA A 19 -2.87 -19.64 -12.97
C ALA A 19 -1.45 -20.05 -13.38
N LYS A 20 -1.25 -21.32 -13.77
CA LYS A 20 0.06 -21.81 -14.29
C LYS A 20 0.44 -21.18 -15.64
N ILE A 21 -0.52 -20.96 -16.52
CA ILE A 21 -0.29 -20.24 -17.78
C ILE A 21 0.09 -18.79 -17.49
N LEU A 22 -0.65 -18.13 -16.60
CA LEU A 22 -0.35 -16.76 -16.20
C LEU A 22 1.01 -16.66 -15.55
N PHE A 23 1.40 -17.59 -14.68
CA PHE A 23 2.75 -17.68 -14.13
C PHE A 23 3.81 -17.83 -15.21
N SER A 24 3.60 -18.72 -16.18
CA SER A 24 4.56 -18.94 -17.28
C SER A 24 4.80 -17.68 -18.12
N LYS A 25 3.81 -16.80 -18.19
CA LYS A 25 3.88 -15.52 -18.92
C LYS A 25 4.32 -14.35 -18.04
N PHE A 26 3.91 -14.34 -16.78
CA PHE A 26 4.09 -13.28 -15.79
C PHE A 26 4.61 -13.91 -14.50
N PRO A 27 5.91 -14.28 -14.44
CA PRO A 27 6.48 -14.95 -13.28
C PRO A 27 6.62 -14.03 -12.05
N TYR A 28 6.53 -12.71 -12.27
CA TYR A 28 6.61 -11.68 -11.23
C TYR A 28 5.35 -10.81 -11.25
N LEU A 29 4.78 -10.57 -10.08
CA LEU A 29 3.64 -9.67 -9.88
C LEU A 29 4.01 -8.63 -8.83
N VAL A 30 3.97 -7.34 -9.20
CA VAL A 30 4.16 -6.23 -8.27
C VAL A 30 2.87 -5.45 -8.17
N ILE A 31 2.36 -5.29 -6.96
CA ILE A 31 1.10 -4.58 -6.69
C ILE A 31 1.44 -3.33 -5.90
N ASP A 32 1.18 -2.17 -6.52
CA ASP A 32 1.29 -0.86 -5.87
C ASP A 32 -0.03 -0.49 -5.18
N GLU A 33 0.04 0.41 -4.20
CA GLU A 33 -1.11 0.88 -3.41
C GLU A 33 -1.96 -0.27 -2.81
N PHE A 34 -1.30 -1.30 -2.28
CA PHE A 34 -1.97 -2.52 -1.80
C PHE A 34 -3.03 -2.23 -0.70
N GLN A 35 -2.86 -1.16 0.08
CA GLN A 35 -3.83 -0.76 1.10
C GLN A 35 -5.22 -0.40 0.55
N ASP A 36 -5.31 -0.06 -0.74
CA ASP A 36 -6.58 0.27 -1.41
C ASP A 36 -7.21 -0.93 -2.14
N CYS A 37 -6.58 -2.11 -2.06
CA CYS A 37 -7.11 -3.32 -2.67
C CYS A 37 -8.38 -3.81 -1.96
N ASN A 38 -9.34 -4.27 -2.76
CA ASN A 38 -10.54 -4.91 -2.25
C ASN A 38 -10.29 -6.41 -1.95
N PRO A 39 -11.15 -7.06 -1.16
CA PRO A 39 -10.96 -8.46 -0.78
C PRO A 39 -10.87 -9.43 -1.98
N ILE A 40 -11.61 -9.18 -3.07
CA ILE A 40 -11.59 -10.09 -4.22
C ILE A 40 -10.28 -10.00 -5.02
N GLN A 41 -9.66 -8.83 -5.09
CA GLN A 41 -8.32 -8.67 -5.65
C GLN A 41 -7.30 -9.44 -4.83
N ILE A 42 -7.40 -9.36 -3.50
CA ILE A 42 -6.49 -10.05 -2.58
C ILE A 42 -6.59 -11.57 -2.74
N GLU A 43 -7.80 -12.12 -2.89
CA GLU A 43 -7.99 -13.54 -3.16
C GLU A 43 -7.43 -13.97 -4.53
N ILE A 44 -7.54 -13.12 -5.56
CA ILE A 44 -6.90 -13.38 -6.86
C ILE A 44 -5.38 -13.45 -6.70
N PHE A 45 -4.78 -12.50 -5.99
CA PHE A 45 -3.33 -12.47 -5.78
C PHE A 45 -2.83 -13.69 -5.00
N LYS A 46 -3.59 -14.14 -4.00
CA LYS A 46 -3.29 -15.38 -3.27
C LYS A 46 -3.30 -16.61 -4.19
N ILE A 47 -4.29 -16.75 -5.07
CA ILE A 47 -4.34 -17.87 -6.02
C ILE A 47 -3.11 -17.83 -6.96
N LEU A 48 -2.78 -16.66 -7.49
CA LEU A 48 -1.63 -16.51 -8.39
C LEU A 48 -0.29 -16.80 -7.68
N GLY A 49 -0.12 -16.35 -6.44
CA GLY A 49 1.09 -16.57 -5.65
C GLY A 49 1.24 -18.00 -5.12
N LEU A 50 0.19 -18.53 -4.46
CA LEU A 50 0.23 -19.84 -3.80
C LEU A 50 0.10 -21.02 -4.77
N GLU A 51 -0.83 -20.93 -5.72
CA GLU A 51 -1.14 -22.05 -6.62
C GLU A 51 -0.43 -21.90 -7.98
N GLY A 52 -0.22 -20.67 -8.42
CA GLY A 52 0.47 -20.35 -9.67
C GLY A 52 2.00 -20.33 -9.54
N GLY A 53 2.54 -20.09 -8.35
CA GLY A 53 3.99 -19.94 -8.12
C GLY A 53 4.55 -18.57 -8.51
N VAL A 54 3.69 -17.57 -8.74
CA VAL A 54 4.11 -16.21 -9.11
C VAL A 54 4.82 -15.56 -7.93
N THR A 55 6.05 -15.09 -8.16
CA THR A 55 6.76 -14.29 -7.17
C THR A 55 6.06 -12.94 -7.03
N THR A 56 5.45 -12.71 -5.87
CA THR A 56 4.57 -11.56 -5.65
C THR A 56 5.22 -10.58 -4.67
N GLY A 57 5.31 -9.32 -5.08
CA GLY A 57 5.68 -8.20 -4.22
C GLY A 57 4.49 -7.24 -4.08
N VAL A 58 4.25 -6.77 -2.85
CA VAL A 58 3.24 -5.76 -2.56
C VAL A 58 3.91 -4.52 -1.99
N VAL A 59 3.43 -3.35 -2.39
CA VAL A 59 3.90 -2.04 -1.92
C VAL A 59 2.69 -1.25 -1.46
N GLY A 60 2.85 -0.52 -0.35
CA GLY A 60 1.81 0.37 0.15
C GLY A 60 2.14 1.00 1.49
N ASP A 61 1.28 1.92 1.92
CA ASP A 61 1.33 2.62 3.20
C ASP A 61 -0.05 2.52 3.87
N SER A 62 -0.14 1.79 4.97
CA SER A 62 -1.39 1.56 5.70
C SER A 62 -2.07 2.86 6.15
N SER A 63 -1.29 3.92 6.37
CA SER A 63 -1.81 5.22 6.85
C SER A 63 -2.32 6.10 5.72
N GLN A 64 -2.14 5.67 4.47
CA GLN A 64 -2.72 6.31 3.29
C GLN A 64 -4.00 5.62 2.82
N SER A 65 -4.52 4.64 3.57
CA SER A 65 -5.81 3.98 3.31
C SER A 65 -6.99 4.93 3.56
N ILE A 66 -7.23 5.89 2.67
CA ILE A 66 -8.34 6.84 2.73
C ILE A 66 -9.63 6.31 2.10
N TYR A 67 -9.58 5.16 1.39
CA TYR A 67 -10.71 4.57 0.66
C TYR A 67 -11.54 3.54 1.45
N LYS A 68 -11.49 3.57 2.79
CA LYS A 68 -12.28 2.66 3.65
C LYS A 68 -13.78 2.65 3.29
N PHE A 69 -14.31 3.78 2.82
CA PHE A 69 -15.71 3.92 2.40
C PHE A 69 -16.07 3.15 1.11
N GLN A 70 -15.09 2.66 0.33
CA GLN A 70 -15.31 1.85 -0.88
C GLN A 70 -15.15 0.34 -0.65
N GLY A 71 -15.02 -0.09 0.61
CA GLY A 71 -14.86 -1.50 0.97
C GLY A 71 -13.42 -2.02 0.92
N ALA A 72 -12.43 -1.12 0.84
CA ALA A 72 -11.04 -1.44 1.15
C ALA A 72 -10.90 -1.72 2.65
N ASP A 73 -10.23 -2.80 3.00
CA ASP A 73 -10.02 -3.22 4.39
C ASP A 73 -8.53 -3.16 4.71
N TYR A 74 -8.11 -2.05 5.33
CA TYR A 74 -6.71 -1.82 5.72
C TYR A 74 -6.14 -2.92 6.64
N THR A 75 -7.00 -3.68 7.34
CA THR A 75 -6.54 -4.82 8.15
C THR A 75 -5.95 -5.93 7.29
N GLN A 76 -6.29 -5.97 5.99
CA GLN A 76 -5.74 -6.92 5.03
C GLN A 76 -4.30 -6.61 4.65
N PHE A 77 -3.85 -5.35 4.75
CA PHE A 77 -2.45 -5.01 4.57
C PHE A 77 -1.57 -5.70 5.63
N GLY A 78 -2.01 -5.69 6.89
CA GLY A 78 -1.29 -6.35 7.99
C GLY A 78 -1.48 -7.86 8.08
N THR A 79 -2.50 -8.43 7.45
CA THR A 79 -2.79 -9.88 7.48
C THR A 79 -2.43 -10.61 6.20
N PHE A 80 -2.01 -9.89 5.14
CA PHE A 80 -1.50 -10.49 3.93
C PHE A 80 -0.18 -11.21 4.22
N ASN A 81 -0.22 -12.53 4.11
CA ASN A 81 0.96 -13.37 4.30
C ASN A 81 1.00 -14.43 3.20
N LEU A 82 2.17 -14.56 2.58
CA LEU A 82 2.52 -15.65 1.67
C LEU A 82 3.71 -16.41 2.29
N PRO A 83 3.95 -17.67 1.92
CA PRO A 83 5.16 -18.36 2.29
C PRO A 83 6.40 -17.54 1.90
N ASN A 84 7.36 -17.38 2.82
CA ASN A 84 8.61 -16.66 2.60
C ASN A 84 8.45 -15.14 2.29
N VAL A 85 7.46 -14.47 2.87
CA VAL A 85 7.37 -13.00 2.77
C VAL A 85 8.57 -12.34 3.46
N HIS A 86 9.23 -11.44 2.73
CA HIS A 86 10.23 -10.53 3.26
C HIS A 86 9.63 -9.13 3.35
N GLU A 87 9.62 -8.56 4.55
CA GLU A 87 9.14 -7.20 4.79
C GLU A 87 10.30 -6.20 4.70
N TYR A 88 10.11 -5.12 3.95
CA TYR A 88 11.06 -4.02 3.84
C TYR A 88 10.33 -2.71 4.17
N LYS A 89 10.92 -1.91 5.07
CA LYS A 89 10.38 -0.59 5.44
C LYS A 89 11.23 0.52 4.84
N LEU A 90 10.60 1.37 4.04
CA LEU A 90 11.23 2.55 3.45
C LEU A 90 11.05 3.75 4.40
N ILE A 91 12.02 3.94 5.30
CA ILE A 91 12.01 5.03 6.28
C ILE A 91 12.54 6.36 5.70
N GLU A 92 13.28 6.32 4.60
CA GLU A 92 13.86 7.50 3.98
C GLU A 92 12.84 8.26 3.13
N ASN A 93 12.52 9.49 3.53
CA ASN A 93 11.71 10.38 2.72
C ASN A 93 12.60 11.17 1.74
N ARG A 94 12.36 10.93 0.45
CA ARG A 94 13.09 11.57 -0.66
C ARG A 94 12.29 12.71 -1.32
N ARG A 95 11.05 12.97 -0.89
CA ARG A 95 10.13 13.92 -1.52
C ARG A 95 10.12 15.26 -0.80
N SER A 96 10.02 15.24 0.52
CA SER A 96 9.68 16.39 1.36
C SER A 96 10.91 17.06 1.99
N SER A 97 10.75 18.31 2.44
CA SER A 97 11.76 19.02 3.22
C SER A 97 11.81 18.54 4.66
N ASN A 98 12.88 18.92 5.36
CA ASN A 98 13.08 18.61 6.77
C ASN A 98 11.88 19.07 7.61
N GLU A 99 11.36 20.28 7.39
CA GLU A 99 10.27 20.88 8.18
C GLU A 99 8.94 20.15 7.96
N ILE A 100 8.66 19.68 6.74
CA ILE A 100 7.46 18.89 6.43
C ILE A 100 7.58 17.50 7.08
N ILE A 101 8.75 16.88 7.03
CA ILE A 101 8.97 15.55 7.62
C ILE A 101 8.86 15.62 9.14
N GLU A 102 9.47 16.63 9.78
CA GLU A 102 9.33 16.87 11.22
C GLU A 102 7.87 17.07 11.64
N LEU A 103 7.12 17.88 10.87
CA LEU A 103 5.70 18.07 11.10
C LEU A 103 4.94 16.73 11.03
N LEU A 104 5.11 15.98 9.95
CA LEU A 104 4.43 14.70 9.77
C LEU A 104 4.78 13.70 10.86
N ASN A 105 6.06 13.59 11.24
CA ASN A 105 6.51 12.73 12.34
C ASN A 105 5.93 13.13 13.70
N SER A 106 5.56 14.39 13.90
CA SER A 106 4.93 14.85 15.15
C SER A 106 3.43 14.54 15.23
N ILE A 107 2.77 14.33 14.10
CA ILE A 107 1.32 14.08 14.02
C ILE A 107 1.02 12.58 13.79
N ARG A 108 1.87 11.90 13.03
CA ARG A 108 1.74 10.47 12.72
C ARG A 108 2.17 9.60 13.90
N THR A 109 1.47 8.49 14.10
CA THR A 109 1.77 7.49 15.14
C THR A 109 2.27 6.16 14.57
N ASP A 110 2.28 6.03 13.25
CA ASP A 110 2.45 4.77 12.54
C ASP A 110 3.86 4.56 11.97
N ILE A 111 4.49 5.63 11.48
CA ILE A 111 5.86 5.61 10.94
C ILE A 111 6.57 6.91 11.29
N SER A 112 7.86 6.78 11.59
CA SER A 112 8.79 7.91 11.68
C SER A 112 9.74 7.87 10.48
N GLN A 113 9.79 8.95 9.71
CA GLN A 113 10.61 9.07 8.51
C GLN A 113 11.85 9.93 8.75
N VAL A 114 12.93 9.65 8.01
CA VAL A 114 14.15 10.45 8.01
C VAL A 114 14.35 11.16 6.67
N PRO A 115 14.81 12.43 6.66
CA PRO A 115 15.08 13.14 5.42
C PRO A 115 16.29 12.55 4.70
N TYR A 116 16.14 12.22 3.41
CA TYR A 116 17.27 11.77 2.59
C TYR A 116 18.07 12.93 1.98
N ARG A 117 17.36 13.95 1.46
CA ARG A 117 17.99 15.05 0.71
C ARG A 117 18.55 16.16 1.61
N ASN A 118 18.16 16.18 2.88
CA ASN A 118 18.51 17.22 3.85
C ASN A 118 18.30 18.66 3.32
N VAL A 119 17.11 18.93 2.80
CA VAL A 119 16.73 20.23 2.23
C VAL A 119 15.78 20.93 3.20
N SER A 120 16.05 22.22 3.46
CA SER A 120 15.25 23.06 4.35
C SER A 120 14.59 24.20 3.58
N PHE A 121 13.32 24.46 3.90
CA PHE A 121 12.53 25.59 3.40
C PHE A 121 11.85 26.32 4.57
N GLU A 122 10.90 27.21 4.27
CA GLU A 122 10.07 27.83 5.30
C GLU A 122 9.22 26.79 6.04
N LYS A 123 8.93 27.06 7.31
CA LYS A 123 8.09 26.18 8.11
C LYS A 123 6.68 26.08 7.51
N PRO A 124 6.12 24.86 7.41
CA PRO A 124 4.76 24.68 6.90
C PRO A 124 3.76 25.41 7.80
N LYS A 125 2.72 25.98 7.19
CA LYS A 125 1.57 26.58 7.87
C LYS A 125 0.39 25.63 7.80
N ILE A 126 -0.34 25.49 8.91
CA ILE A 126 -1.57 24.69 8.96
C ILE A 126 -2.74 25.65 8.96
N ILE A 127 -3.59 25.56 7.94
CA ILE A 127 -4.76 26.43 7.78
C ILE A 127 -6.03 25.61 7.99
N ILE A 128 -6.86 26.01 8.96
CA ILE A 128 -8.18 25.40 9.21
C ILE A 128 -9.24 26.48 9.12
N GLY A 129 -10.21 26.32 8.20
CA GLY A 129 -11.29 27.29 8.04
C GLY A 129 -10.85 28.71 7.71
N GLY A 130 -9.68 28.88 7.06
CA GLY A 130 -9.10 30.18 6.72
C GLY A 130 -8.18 30.80 7.78
N TYR A 131 -8.03 30.17 8.95
CA TYR A 131 -7.13 30.62 10.01
C TYR A 131 -5.84 29.83 10.03
N ASP A 132 -4.69 30.53 10.08
CA ASP A 132 -3.39 29.90 10.35
C ASP A 132 -3.32 29.57 11.85
N ILE A 133 -3.34 28.28 12.17
CA ILE A 133 -3.25 27.80 13.54
C ILE A 133 -1.81 27.52 13.98
N GLY A 134 -0.85 27.67 13.07
CA GLY A 134 0.55 27.33 13.27
C GLY A 134 0.79 25.83 13.48
N VAL A 135 2.05 25.43 13.43
CA VAL A 135 2.47 24.09 13.89
C VAL A 135 2.69 24.18 15.39
N LYS A 136 1.71 23.76 16.19
CA LYS A 136 1.91 23.51 17.62
C LYS A 136 2.34 22.06 17.81
N LYS A 137 3.47 21.84 18.48
CA LYS A 137 3.82 20.50 18.99
C LYS A 137 2.67 20.05 19.90
N VAL A 138 1.99 18.98 19.51
CA VAL A 138 1.07 18.23 20.36
C VAL A 138 1.88 17.30 21.24
#